data_AF-A0A1Q3SYS6-F1
#
_entry.id   AF-A0A1Q3SYS6-F1
#
_cell.length_a   1.000
_cell.length_b   1.000
_cell.length_c   1.000
_cell.angle_alpha   90.00
_cell.angle_beta   90.00
_cell.angle_gamma   90.00
#
_symmetry.space_group_name_H-M   'P 1'
#
loop_
_entity.id
_entity.type
_entity.pdbx_description
1 polymer ?
#
loop_
_entity_poly.entity_id
_entity_poly.type
_entity_poly.pdbx_seq_one_letter_code
_entity_poly.pdbx_strand_id
1 'polypeptide(L)' 'MKDSSEDDICNIKGNITTTGEKIFHIKFLSDSYFDTGINPTKGERWFCTEQHAIDNGWRKSKT' A
#
# COMPACT_ATOMS: atom_id res chain seq x y z
N MET A 1 -9.51 6.65 -26.60
CA MET A 1 -10.53 5.88 -25.89
C MET A 1 -10.09 5.82 -24.44
N LYS A 2 -10.78 6.54 -23.56
CA LYS A 2 -10.48 6.69 -22.14
C LYS A 2 -11.74 6.32 -21.40
N ASP A 3 -11.83 5.06 -20.98
CA ASP A 3 -12.88 4.48 -20.15
C ASP A 3 -12.41 3.09 -19.66
N SER A 4 -13.00 2.54 -18.60
CA SER A 4 -12.59 1.41 -17.73
C SER A 4 -11.69 1.86 -16.57
N SER A 5 -12.13 2.28 -15.38
CA SER A 5 -13.35 1.97 -14.60
C SER A 5 -13.58 0.47 -14.37
N GLU A 6 -12.52 -0.24 -14.05
CA GLU A 6 -12.60 -1.40 -13.17
C GLU A 6 -12.07 -0.90 -11.82
N ASP A 7 -12.88 -1.03 -10.77
CA ASP A 7 -12.65 -0.50 -9.43
C ASP A 7 -11.17 -0.19 -9.13
N ASP A 8 -10.85 1.10 -8.89
CA ASP A 8 -9.55 1.60 -8.38
C ASP A 8 -9.28 1.02 -6.98
N ILE A 9 -9.27 -0.30 -6.85
CA ILE A 9 -8.81 -1.01 -5.67
C ILE A 9 -7.31 -0.84 -5.75
N CYS A 10 -6.84 0.28 -5.22
CA CYS A 10 -5.44 0.48 -4.88
C CYS A 10 -5.00 -0.72 -4.01
N ASN A 11 -4.44 -1.75 -4.67
CA ASN A 11 -4.14 -3.06 -4.10
C ASN A 11 -2.81 -3.07 -3.33
N ILE A 12 -2.30 -1.89 -3.02
CA ILE A 12 -1.06 -1.70 -2.28
C ILE A 12 -1.42 -1.01 -0.98
N LYS A 13 -1.17 -1.70 0.14
CA LYS A 13 -1.42 -1.19 1.48
C LYS A 13 -0.12 -0.64 2.03
N GLY A 14 -0.08 0.65 2.33
CA GLY A 14 1.02 1.27 3.05
C GLY A 14 0.71 1.44 4.53
N ASN A 15 1.31 0.62 5.39
CA ASN A 15 1.29 0.75 6.86
C ASN A 15 2.60 1.29 7.47
N ILE A 16 2.47 1.96 8.61
CA ILE A 16 3.59 2.51 9.36
C ILE A 16 3.85 1.58 10.54
N THR A 17 5.04 1.00 10.58
CA THR A 17 5.43 0.07 11.66
C THR A 17 5.46 0.80 13.01
N THR A 18 5.53 0.05 14.11
CA THR A 18 5.72 0.62 15.45
C THR A 18 7.02 1.41 15.59
N THR A 19 8.03 1.12 14.76
CA THR A 19 9.30 1.86 14.67
C THR A 19 9.21 3.13 13.81
N GLY A 20 8.07 3.39 13.16
CA GLY A 20 7.86 4.55 12.29
C GLY A 20 8.28 4.32 10.84
N GLU A 21 8.59 3.09 10.44
CA GLU A 21 8.96 2.78 9.06
C GLU A 21 7.74 2.71 8.15
N LYS A 22 7.81 3.36 6.99
CA LYS A 22 6.78 3.33 5.96
C LYS A 22 7.00 2.16 5.02
N ILE A 23 6.20 1.10 5.16
CA ILE A 23 6.29 -0.09 4.32
C ILE A 23 5.00 -0.32 3.54
N PHE A 24 5.12 -0.88 2.33
CA PHE A 24 3.96 -1.25 1.54
C PHE A 24 3.90 -2.74 1.20
N HIS A 25 2.66 -3.27 1.17
CA HIS A 25 2.31 -4.64 0.85
C HIS A 25 1.44 -4.69 -0.40
N ILE A 26 1.72 -5.63 -1.30
CA ILE A 26 0.95 -5.80 -2.55
C ILE A 26 0.11 -7.07 -2.41
N LYS A 27 -1.19 -6.99 -2.71
CA LYS A 27 -2.17 -8.07 -2.51
C LYS A 27 -1.77 -9.45 -3.05
N PHE A 28 -1.12 -9.50 -4.20
CA PHE A 28 -0.74 -10.75 -4.87
C PHE A 28 0.66 -11.26 -4.51
N LEU A 29 1.47 -10.46 -3.79
CA LEU A 29 2.86 -10.78 -3.49
C LEU A 29 3.13 -10.90 -1.98
N SER A 30 2.15 -10.60 -1.12
CA SER A 30 2.35 -10.61 0.33
C SER A 30 1.16 -11.24 1.04
N ASP A 31 1.39 -12.38 1.70
CA ASP A 31 0.36 -13.08 2.49
C ASP A 31 -0.19 -12.19 3.62
N SER A 32 0.68 -11.34 4.18
CA SER A 32 0.35 -10.35 5.22
C SER A 32 -0.55 -9.21 4.74
N TYR A 33 -0.88 -9.13 3.45
CA TYR A 33 -1.76 -8.10 2.92
C TYR A 33 -3.15 -8.14 3.56
N PHE A 34 -3.69 -9.32 3.85
CA PHE A 34 -5.02 -9.45 4.45
C PHE A 34 -5.04 -9.05 5.93
N ASP A 35 -3.96 -9.32 6.65
CA ASP A 35 -3.80 -8.97 8.07
C ASP A 35 -3.45 -7.50 8.30
N THR A 36 -2.86 -6.86 7.29
CA THR A 36 -2.49 -5.44 7.36
C THR A 36 -3.75 -4.56 7.24
N GLY A 37 -4.20 -4.04 8.38
CA GLY A 37 -5.15 -2.92 8.42
C GLY A 37 -4.45 -1.61 8.08
N ILE A 38 -5.18 -0.69 7.44
CA ILE A 38 -4.71 0.68 7.21
C ILE A 38 -5.41 1.61 8.19
N ASN A 39 -4.62 2.42 8.89
CA ASN A 39 -5.06 3.44 9.81
C ASN A 39 -4.71 4.84 9.28
N PRO A 40 -5.68 5.53 8.65
CA PRO A 40 -5.48 6.88 8.13
C PRO A 40 -5.02 7.90 9.17
N THR A 41 -5.40 7.72 10.45
CA THR A 41 -5.00 8.65 11.54
C THR A 41 -3.50 8.62 11.83
N LYS A 42 -2.83 7.49 11.53
CA LYS A 42 -1.38 7.37 11.62
C LYS A 42 -0.65 7.87 10.36
N GLY A 43 -1.39 8.20 9.29
CA GLY A 43 -0.83 8.52 7.97
C GLY A 43 -0.64 7.30 7.06
N GLU A 44 -1.20 6.15 7.43
CA GLU A 44 -1.25 4.95 6.58
C GLU A 44 -2.28 5.13 5.46
N ARG A 45 -2.03 4.55 4.28
CA ARG A 45 -2.90 4.73 3.11
C ARG A 45 -2.70 3.63 2.08
N TRP A 46 -3.60 3.60 1.10
CA TRP A 46 -3.49 2.74 -0.07
C TRP A 46 -2.79 3.45 -1.23
N PHE A 47 -2.11 2.66 -2.05
CA PHE A 47 -1.49 3.08 -3.30
C PHE A 47 -1.98 2.21 -4.45
N CYS A 48 -2.06 2.80 -5.63
CA CYS A 48 -2.46 2.07 -6.83
C CYS A 48 -1.26 1.53 -7.61
N THR A 49 -0.05 2.07 -7.41
CA THR A 49 1.19 1.60 -8.05
C THR A 49 2.36 1.57 -7.06
N GLU A 50 3.33 0.66 -7.27
CA GLU A 50 4.56 0.58 -6.45
C GLU A 50 5.32 1.91 -6.53
N GLN A 51 5.40 2.50 -7.73
CA GLN A 51 6.06 3.77 -7.95
C GLN A 51 5.42 4.88 -7.12
N HIS A 52 4.09 4.96 -7.08
CA HIS A 52 3.40 5.95 -6.26
C HIS A 52 3.71 5.77 -4.76
N ALA A 53 3.86 4.53 -4.27
CA ALA A 53 4.30 4.30 -2.90
C ALA A 53 5.74 4.79 -2.68
N ILE A 54 6.66 4.44 -3.58
CA ILE A 54 8.07 4.85 -3.53
C ILE A 54 8.23 6.37 -3.56
N ASP A 55 7.52 7.07 -4.45
CA ASP A 55 7.54 8.53 -4.57
C ASP A 55 7.05 9.22 -3.29
N ASN A 56 6.18 8.55 -2.54
CA ASN A 56 5.68 9.01 -1.25
C ASN A 56 6.57 8.62 -0.06
N GLY A 57 7.75 8.04 -0.32
CA GLY A 57 8.73 7.64 0.69
C GLY A 57 8.42 6.30 1.36
N TRP A 58 7.71 5.40 0.68
CA TRP A 58 7.40 4.06 1.18
C TRP A 58 8.32 3.03 0.54
N ARG A 59 8.80 2.09 1.33
CA ARG A 59 9.60 0.97 0.81
C ARG A 59 8.77 -0.31 0.73
N LYS A 60 9.14 -1.21 -0.18
CA LYS A 60 8.50 -2.53 -0.26
C LYS A 60 8.74 -3.30 1.04
N SER A 61 7.71 -3.97 1.56
CA SER A 61 7.91 -4.92 2.66
C SER A 61 8.83 -6.06 2.19
N LYS A 62 9.67 -6.58 3.09
CA LYS A 62 10.59 -7.68 2.79
C LYS A 62 9.92 -9.07 2.90
N THR A 63 8.59 -9.10 3.02
CA THR A 63 7.77 -10.28 3.33
C THR A 63 6.92 -10.69 2.15
#